data_AF-A0A0L7KYJ0-F1
#
_entry.id   AF-A0A0L7KYJ0-F1
#
_cell.length_a   1.000
_cell.length_b   1.000
_cell.length_c   1.000
_cell.angle_alpha   90.00
_cell.angle_beta   90.00
_cell.angle_gamma   90.00
#
_symmetry.space_group_name_H-M   'P 1'
#
loop_
_entity.id
_entity.type
_entity.pdbx_description
1 polymer ?
#
loop_
_entity_poly.entity_id
_entity_poly.type
_entity_poly.pdbx_seq_one_letter_code
_entity_poly.pdbx_strand_id
1 'polypeptide(L)'
;MDEVLGALRRIEKELDEQKKAITERKKLTEKMKNLEHGKTRRRSKKNWKIKNKGCSCWKDKQGKEIEFGIEENEKSYTNLVNNIIAFTEKYLSKKLNCNDIQETRRIGKKSEKPRPITVTFATLQT
;
A
#
# COMPACT_ATOMS: atom_id res chain seq x y z
N MET A 1 13.38 -24.85 57.58
CA MET A 1 12.03 -24.43 57.12
C MET A 1 12.02 -22.96 56.74
N ASP A 2 12.57 -22.05 57.56
CA ASP A 2 12.61 -20.61 57.26
C ASP A 2 13.45 -20.23 56.03
N GLU A 3 14.55 -20.93 55.77
CA GLU A 3 15.39 -20.68 54.58
C GLU A 3 14.66 -21.02 53.27
N VAL A 4 13.85 -22.07 53.28
CA VAL A 4 13.04 -22.49 52.12
C VAL A 4 11.95 -21.46 51.83
N LEU A 5 11.29 -20.94 52.87
CA LEU A 5 10.32 -19.85 52.75
C LEU A 5 10.96 -18.52 52.32
N GLY A 6 12.22 -18.29 52.72
CA GLY A 6 13.02 -17.15 52.27
C GLY A 6 13.37 -17.24 50.78
N ALA A 7 13.75 -18.43 50.31
CA ALA A 7 14.04 -18.67 48.89
C ALA A 7 12.78 -18.52 48.02
N LEU A 8 11.64 -19.06 48.45
CA LEU A 8 10.37 -18.92 47.73
C LEU A 8 9.95 -17.45 47.58
N ARG A 9 10.09 -16.64 48.64
CA ARG A 9 9.80 -15.19 48.58
C ARG A 9 10.73 -14.41 47.64
N ARG A 10 11.98 -14.85 47.45
CA ARG A 10 12.90 -14.23 46.48
C ARG A 10 12.52 -14.56 45.05
N ILE A 11 12.17 -15.82 44.80
CA ILE A 11 11.70 -16.29 43.48
C ILE A 11 10.41 -15.56 43.08
N GLU A 12 9.46 -15.36 44.01
CA GLU A 12 8.24 -14.60 43.74
C GLU A 12 8.53 -13.15 43.33
N LYS A 13 9.48 -12.48 44.01
CA LYS A 13 9.88 -11.11 43.67
C LYS A 13 10.54 -11.03 42.29
N GLU A 14 11.45 -11.94 41.98
CA GLU A 14 12.10 -11.99 40.66
C GLU A 14 11.08 -12.25 39.54
N LEU A 15 10.11 -13.15 39.77
CA LEU A 15 9.05 -13.44 38.80
C LEU A 15 8.15 -12.23 38.55
N ASP A 16 7.82 -11.45 39.57
CA ASP A 16 7.00 -10.25 39.41
C ASP A 16 7.75 -9.10 38.73
N GLU A 17 9.05 -8.95 38.98
CA GLU A 17 9.90 -8.00 38.24
C GLU A 17 10.02 -8.38 36.76
N GLN A 18 10.19 -9.67 36.45
CA GLN A 18 10.21 -10.16 35.08
C GLN A 18 8.88 -9.94 34.35
N LYS A 19 7.73 -10.16 35.02
CA LYS A 19 6.40 -9.87 34.44
C LYS A 19 6.21 -8.40 34.12
N LYS A 20 6.69 -7.49 34.97
CA LYS A 20 6.64 -6.04 34.70
C LYS A 20 7.48 -5.68 33.47
N ALA A 21 8.72 -6.19 33.39
CA ALA A 21 9.60 -5.96 32.25
C ALA A 21 9.03 -6.49 30.92
N ILE A 22 8.38 -7.66 30.93
CA ILE A 22 7.72 -8.22 29.75
C ILE A 22 6.55 -7.34 29.30
N THR A 23 5.78 -6.79 30.25
CA THR A 23 4.63 -5.93 29.94
C THR A 23 5.06 -4.62 29.28
N GLU A 24 6.15 -4.02 29.74
CA GLU A 24 6.72 -2.81 29.12
C GLU A 24 7.29 -3.09 27.72
N ARG A 25 7.98 -4.23 27.53
CA ARG A 25 8.46 -4.66 26.21
C ARG A 25 7.30 -4.88 25.23
N LYS A 26 6.16 -5.43 25.67
CA LYS A 26 4.96 -5.57 24.82
C LYS A 26 4.42 -4.21 24.37
N LYS A 27 4.31 -3.22 25.27
CA LYS A 27 3.89 -1.84 24.91
C LYS A 27 4.85 -1.18 23.92
N LEU A 28 6.17 -1.41 24.06
CA LEU A 28 7.17 -0.89 23.12
C LEU A 28 7.08 -1.57 21.74
N THR A 29 6.89 -2.88 21.68
CA THR A 29 6.74 -3.60 20.40
C THR A 29 5.44 -3.23 19.66
N GLU A 30 4.34 -2.97 20.37
CA GLU A 30 3.11 -2.43 19.76
C GLU A 30 3.31 -1.03 19.17
N LYS A 31 3.98 -0.13 19.90
CA LYS A 31 4.33 1.20 19.39
C LYS A 31 5.23 1.12 18.16
N MET A 32 6.19 0.18 18.13
CA MET A 32 7.05 -0.05 16.96
C MET A 32 6.28 -0.58 15.74
N LYS A 33 5.38 -1.55 15.94
CA LYS A 33 4.51 -2.05 14.85
C LYS A 33 3.69 -0.92 14.24
N ASN A 34 3.12 -0.03 15.05
CA ASN A 34 2.35 1.11 14.55
C ASN A 34 3.21 2.13 13.77
N LEU A 35 4.47 2.30 14.15
CA LEU A 35 5.42 3.19 13.46
C LEU A 35 5.92 2.60 12.13
N GLU A 36 6.11 1.29 12.02
CA GLU A 36 6.52 0.64 10.75
C GLU A 36 5.40 0.69 9.71
N HIS A 37 4.15 0.38 10.09
CA HIS A 37 3.00 0.50 9.19
C HIS A 37 2.80 1.95 8.70
N GLY A 38 3.07 2.94 9.56
CA GLY A 38 3.03 4.36 9.19
C GLY A 38 4.16 4.82 8.26
N LYS A 39 5.38 4.28 8.42
CA LYS A 39 6.55 4.63 7.60
C LYS A 39 6.50 3.97 6.21
N THR A 40 6.05 2.73 6.10
CA THR A 40 5.88 2.03 4.81
C THR A 40 4.82 2.73 3.95
N ARG A 41 3.70 3.15 4.55
CA ARG A 41 2.64 3.90 3.85
C ARG A 41 3.05 5.32 3.43
N ARG A 42 3.97 5.97 4.17
CA ARG A 42 4.50 7.31 3.85
C ARG A 42 5.64 7.28 2.83
N ARG A 43 6.52 6.26 2.83
CA ARG A 43 7.59 6.09 1.83
C ARG A 43 7.02 5.85 0.43
N SER A 44 5.98 5.02 0.30
CA SER A 44 5.31 4.78 -0.99
C SER A 44 4.67 6.06 -1.55
N LYS A 45 4.07 6.91 -0.68
CA LYS A 45 3.49 8.20 -1.10
C LYS A 45 4.53 9.27 -1.49
N LYS A 46 5.68 9.32 -0.83
CA LYS A 46 6.75 10.29 -1.16
C LYS A 46 7.54 9.90 -2.41
N ASN A 47 7.83 8.61 -2.62
CA ASN A 47 8.49 8.15 -3.86
C ASN A 47 7.62 8.39 -5.11
N TRP A 48 6.29 8.29 -5.01
CA TRP A 48 5.38 8.64 -6.11
C TRP A 48 5.48 10.13 -6.50
N LYS A 49 5.42 11.04 -5.52
CA LYS A 49 5.48 12.49 -5.79
C LYS A 49 6.81 12.95 -6.39
N ILE A 50 7.92 12.28 -6.08
CA ILE A 50 9.26 12.71 -6.52
C ILE A 50 9.57 12.21 -7.94
N LYS A 51 9.10 11.02 -8.35
CA LYS A 51 9.20 10.56 -9.74
C LYS A 51 8.21 11.24 -10.69
N ASN A 52 7.13 11.81 -10.15
CA ASN A 52 5.99 12.31 -10.91
C ASN A 52 5.81 13.84 -10.78
N LYS A 53 6.90 14.62 -10.82
CA LYS A 53 6.87 16.10 -10.86
C LYS A 53 6.30 16.69 -12.17
N GLY A 54 5.65 15.86 -13.01
CA GLY A 54 5.02 16.30 -14.27
C GLY A 54 3.56 15.89 -14.42
N CYS A 55 2.97 15.12 -13.52
CA CYS A 55 1.59 14.64 -13.68
C CYS A 55 0.64 15.57 -12.89
N SER A 56 0.28 16.69 -13.52
CA SER A 56 -0.83 17.54 -13.09
C SER A 56 -1.94 17.52 -14.14
N CYS A 57 -2.95 16.68 -13.93
CA CYS A 57 -4.24 16.84 -14.61
C CYS A 57 -5.30 16.01 -13.91
N TRP A 58 -5.90 16.58 -12.87
CA TRP A 58 -7.32 16.38 -12.64
C TRP A 58 -8.03 17.44 -13.48
N LYS A 59 -8.67 17.07 -14.59
CA LYS A 59 -9.73 17.89 -15.18
C LYS A 59 -10.85 17.02 -15.74
N ASP A 60 -11.97 17.09 -15.04
CA ASP A 60 -13.25 16.53 -15.40
C ASP A 60 -13.86 17.24 -16.63
N LYS A 61 -14.55 16.47 -17.47
CA LYS A 61 -15.79 16.92 -18.13
C LYS A 61 -16.68 15.78 -18.67
N GLN A 62 -16.20 14.54 -18.88
CA GLN A 62 -17.09 13.43 -19.26
C GLN A 62 -16.55 11.99 -19.10
N GLY A 63 -15.32 11.76 -18.63
CA GLY A 63 -14.79 10.42 -18.44
C GLY A 63 -13.51 10.47 -17.61
N LYS A 64 -13.46 9.70 -16.53
CA LYS A 64 -12.43 9.74 -15.48
C LYS A 64 -11.09 9.21 -15.98
N GLU A 65 -10.30 10.06 -16.63
CA GLU A 65 -8.96 9.74 -17.13
C GLU A 65 -7.97 9.66 -15.96
N ILE A 66 -7.44 8.46 -15.70
CA ILE A 66 -6.38 8.24 -14.70
C ILE A 66 -5.09 7.90 -15.43
N GLU A 67 -4.03 8.67 -15.18
CA GLU A 67 -2.69 8.44 -15.71
C GLU A 67 -1.86 7.50 -14.82
N PHE A 68 -1.52 6.31 -15.34
CA PHE A 68 -0.66 5.35 -14.63
C PHE A 68 0.72 5.22 -15.27
N GLY A 69 1.77 5.16 -14.43
CA GLY A 69 3.13 4.79 -14.83
C GLY A 69 3.40 3.30 -14.60
N ILE A 70 2.80 2.44 -15.42
CA ILE A 70 3.00 0.97 -15.38
C ILE A 70 4.07 0.59 -16.41
N GLU A 71 4.93 -0.39 -16.11
CA GLU A 71 5.93 -0.91 -17.07
C GLU A 71 5.28 -1.43 -18.36
N GLU A 72 5.92 -1.22 -19.51
CA GLU A 72 5.40 -1.62 -20.83
C GLU A 72 5.73 -3.09 -21.14
N ASN A 73 4.91 -4.02 -20.62
CA ASN A 73 5.05 -5.46 -20.88
C ASN A 73 3.87 -6.05 -21.66
N GLU A 74 2.94 -5.20 -22.14
CA GLU A 74 1.74 -5.66 -22.84
C GLU A 74 2.02 -6.05 -24.29
N LYS A 75 1.52 -7.22 -24.68
CA LYS A 75 1.54 -7.69 -26.08
C LYS A 75 0.20 -7.48 -26.79
N SER A 76 -0.89 -7.29 -26.04
CA SER A 76 -2.25 -7.11 -26.55
C SER A 76 -3.02 -6.11 -25.70
N TYR A 77 -4.13 -5.61 -26.25
CA TYR A 77 -5.06 -4.75 -25.51
C TYR A 77 -5.62 -5.42 -24.25
N THR A 78 -5.99 -6.71 -24.35
CA THR A 78 -6.52 -7.47 -23.19
C THR A 78 -5.51 -7.58 -22.06
N ASN A 79 -4.22 -7.72 -22.38
CA ASN A 79 -3.17 -7.73 -21.36
C ASN A 79 -3.06 -6.38 -20.65
N LEU A 80 -3.26 -5.26 -21.37
CA LEU A 80 -3.26 -3.92 -20.79
C LEU A 80 -4.42 -3.74 -19.80
N VAL A 81 -5.62 -4.17 -20.18
CA VAL A 81 -6.80 -4.12 -19.30
C VAL A 81 -6.59 -4.97 -18.04
N ASN A 82 -6.09 -6.19 -18.20
CA ASN A 82 -5.83 -7.08 -17.06
C ASN A 82 -4.76 -6.50 -16.12
N ASN A 83 -3.71 -5.87 -16.66
CA ASN A 83 -2.68 -5.19 -15.87
C ASN A 83 -3.28 -4.06 -15.01
N ILE A 84 -4.22 -3.29 -15.56
CA ILE A 84 -4.89 -2.20 -14.85
C ILE A 84 -5.81 -2.71 -13.76
N ILE A 85 -6.57 -3.78 -14.02
CA ILE A 85 -7.44 -4.42 -13.03
C ILE A 85 -6.57 -4.93 -11.87
N ALA A 86 -5.52 -5.69 -12.17
CA ALA A 86 -4.60 -6.21 -11.16
C ALA A 86 -3.91 -5.10 -10.36
N PHE A 87 -3.50 -4.01 -11.02
CA PHE A 87 -2.94 -2.84 -10.36
C PHE A 87 -3.94 -2.18 -9.40
N THR A 88 -5.18 -2.00 -9.86
CA THR A 88 -6.25 -1.36 -9.09
C THR A 88 -6.65 -2.20 -7.88
N GLU A 89 -6.78 -3.52 -8.04
CA GLU A 89 -7.04 -4.43 -6.93
C GLU A 89 -5.92 -4.41 -5.90
N LYS A 90 -4.66 -4.43 -6.36
CA LYS A 90 -3.48 -4.45 -5.48
C LYS A 90 -3.29 -3.16 -4.69
N TYR A 91 -3.44 -2.00 -5.33
CA TYR A 91 -3.07 -0.71 -4.72
C TYR A 91 -4.25 0.13 -4.23
N LEU A 92 -5.43 -0.04 -4.82
CA LEU A 92 -6.63 0.70 -4.45
C LEU A 92 -7.66 -0.16 -3.71
N SER A 93 -7.42 -1.48 -3.61
CA SER A 93 -8.33 -2.43 -2.94
C SER A 93 -9.77 -2.34 -3.46
N LYS A 94 -9.91 -1.99 -4.74
CA LYS A 94 -11.19 -1.96 -5.45
C LYS A 94 -11.18 -3.03 -6.52
N LYS A 95 -12.24 -3.83 -6.55
CA LYS A 95 -12.48 -4.80 -7.61
C LYS A 95 -13.02 -4.05 -8.83
N LEU A 96 -12.34 -4.19 -9.97
CA LEU A 96 -12.78 -3.67 -11.26
C LEU A 96 -13.04 -4.84 -12.20
N ASN A 97 -14.15 -4.78 -12.92
CA ASN A 97 -14.42 -5.70 -14.03
C ASN A 97 -13.95 -5.07 -15.35
N CYS A 98 -13.76 -5.91 -16.36
CA CYS A 98 -13.47 -5.44 -17.72
C CYS A 98 -14.57 -4.52 -18.28
N ASN A 99 -15.83 -4.78 -17.92
CA ASN A 99 -16.99 -3.97 -18.34
C ASN A 99 -16.97 -2.54 -17.76
N ASP A 100 -16.26 -2.32 -16.65
CA ASP A 100 -16.14 -1.00 -16.04
C ASP A 100 -15.14 -0.13 -16.80
N ILE A 101 -14.32 -0.72 -17.67
CA ILE A 101 -13.30 -0.04 -18.47
C ILE A 101 -13.83 0.13 -19.89
N GLN A 102 -14.09 1.37 -20.28
CA GLN A 102 -14.58 1.71 -21.60
C GLN A 102 -13.45 1.78 -22.62
N GLU A 103 -12.36 2.47 -22.28
CA GLU A 103 -11.21 2.63 -23.16
C GLU A 103 -9.93 2.64 -22.33
N THR A 104 -8.86 2.11 -22.90
CA THR A 104 -7.53 2.20 -22.31
C THR A 104 -6.49 2.43 -23.39
N ARG A 105 -5.64 3.45 -23.23
CA ARG A 105 -4.60 3.77 -24.21
C ARG A 105 -3.33 4.30 -23.56
N ARG A 106 -2.18 3.98 -24.15
CA ARG A 106 -0.89 4.60 -23.81
C ARG A 106 -0.77 5.94 -24.52
N ILE A 107 -0.42 6.99 -23.80
CA ILE A 107 -0.20 8.32 -24.39
C ILE A 107 1.28 8.53 -24.69
N GLY A 108 1.58 9.03 -25.89
CA GLY A 108 2.92 9.46 -26.29
C GLY A 108 3.74 8.40 -27.05
N LYS A 109 4.99 8.78 -27.37
CA LYS A 109 5.96 7.96 -28.11
C LYS A 109 6.70 7.01 -27.18
N LYS A 110 7.05 5.82 -27.69
CA LYS A 110 7.83 4.84 -26.93
C LYS A 110 9.21 5.41 -26.65
N SER A 111 9.63 5.37 -25.39
CA SER A 111 10.91 5.90 -24.91
C SER A 111 11.51 4.95 -23.87
N GLU A 112 12.67 5.29 -23.32
CA GLU A 112 13.27 4.55 -22.19
C GLU A 112 12.36 4.55 -20.95
N LYS A 113 11.52 5.59 -20.79
CA LYS A 113 10.54 5.68 -19.69
C LYS A 113 9.20 5.08 -20.13
N PRO A 114 8.50 4.36 -19.22
CA PRO A 114 7.18 3.81 -19.53
C PRO A 114 6.19 4.94 -19.81
N ARG A 115 5.41 4.81 -20.88
CA ARG A 115 4.39 5.80 -21.24
C ARG A 115 3.26 5.81 -20.23
N PRO A 116 2.69 6.99 -19.93
CA PRO A 116 1.47 7.07 -19.14
C PRO A 116 0.32 6.33 -19.86
N ILE A 117 -0.54 5.70 -19.08
CA ILE A 117 -1.76 5.05 -19.57
C ILE A 117 -2.94 5.91 -19.16
N THR A 118 -3.79 6.25 -20.11
CA THR A 118 -5.13 6.81 -19.92
C THR A 118 -6.15 5.68 -19.85
N VAL A 119 -7.02 5.74 -18.85
CA VAL A 119 -8.15 4.83 -18.69
C VAL A 119 -9.43 5.63 -18.64
N THR A 120 -10.39 5.30 -19.50
CA THR A 120 -11.76 5.82 -19.48
C THR A 120 -12.66 4.74 -18.90
N PHE A 121 -13.42 5.06 -17.85
CA PHE A 121 -14.35 4.13 -17.23
C PHE A 121 -15.75 4.28 -17.82
N ALA A 122 -16.42 3.15 -18.04
CA ALA A 122 -17.84 3.12 -18.33
C ALA A 122 -18.58 3.71 -17.11
N THR A 123 -19.48 4.65 -17.36
CA THR A 123 -20.20 5.42 -16.33
C THR A 123 -20.68 4.54 -15.17
N LEU A 124 -20.33 4.93 -13.94
CA LEU A 124 -20.95 4.39 -12.74
C LEU A 124 -22.45 4.72 -12.82
N GLN A 125 -23.30 3.70 -12.84
CA GLN A 125 -24.68 3.91 -12.39
C GLN A 125 -24.59 4.47 -10.96
N THR A 126 -25.18 5.65 -10.78
CA THR A 126 -25.08 6.48 -9.57
C THR A 126 -25.91 5.88 -8.45
#